data_AF-A0A1F8E9N6-F1
#
_entry.id   AF-A0A1F8E9N6-F1
#
_cell.length_a   1.000
_cell.length_b   1.000
_cell.length_c   1.000
_cell.angle_alpha   90.00
_cell.angle_beta   90.00
_cell.angle_gamma   90.00
#
_symmetry.space_group_name_H-M   'P 1'
#
loop_
_entity.id
_entity.type
_entity.pdbx_description
1 polymer ?
#
loop_
_entity_poly.entity_id
_entity_poly.type
_entity_poly.pdbx_seq_one_letter_code
_entity_poly.pdbx_strand_id
1 'polypeptide(L)'
;MPWRVKMFINRRDESTKKIILNEHELKLKVFACQALGAKVVLTIGSWDLLHIGHVRYLMKVQSYGDVLVVGTDSDRAVKLYKGEYRPIIPESERLEMVCYLSCVDFVTTVDDVDEQGKWQYSLLRLIRPDVFVAVEDSYPPEQC
;
A
#
# COMPACT_ATOMS: atom_id res chain seq x y z
N MET A 1 19.46 -36.53 -13.19
CA MET A 1 19.53 -36.02 -11.80
C MET A 1 18.14 -36.08 -11.19
N PRO A 2 17.92 -36.68 -10.01
CA PRO A 2 16.59 -36.71 -9.41
C PRO A 2 16.22 -35.34 -8.80
N TRP A 3 14.98 -34.89 -9.01
CA TRP A 3 14.42 -33.67 -8.42
C TRP A 3 14.33 -33.83 -6.89
N ARG A 4 14.78 -32.82 -6.12
CA ARG A 4 14.53 -32.78 -4.67
C ARG A 4 13.18 -32.14 -4.40
N VAL A 5 12.25 -32.90 -3.84
CA VAL A 5 10.98 -32.37 -3.33
C VAL A 5 11.23 -31.75 -1.95
N LYS A 6 10.84 -30.48 -1.79
CA LYS A 6 10.75 -29.82 -0.48
C LYS A 6 9.27 -29.67 -0.13
N MET A 7 8.87 -30.17 1.02
CA MET A 7 7.53 -29.91 1.55
C MET A 7 7.52 -28.50 2.13
N PHE A 8 6.68 -27.64 1.56
CA PHE A 8 6.46 -26.30 2.09
C PHE A 8 5.37 -26.38 3.17
N ILE A 9 5.71 -25.99 4.39
CA ILE A 9 4.74 -25.81 5.48
C ILE A 9 4.43 -24.33 5.51
N ASN A 10 3.15 -23.97 5.36
CA ASN A 10 2.68 -22.59 5.36
C ASN A 10 2.90 -21.96 6.75
N ARG A 11 4.11 -21.44 6.99
CA ARG A 11 4.46 -20.60 8.14
C ARG A 11 4.47 -19.15 7.66
N ARG A 12 4.12 -18.21 8.54
CA ARG A 12 4.13 -16.77 8.22
C ARG A 12 5.48 -16.38 7.60
N ASP A 13 5.40 -15.80 6.41
CA ASP A 13 6.55 -15.41 5.59
C ASP A 13 7.24 -14.17 6.16
N GLU A 14 8.57 -14.12 6.06
CA GLU A 14 9.41 -12.98 6.44
C GLU A 14 8.98 -11.68 5.75
N SER A 15 8.43 -11.78 4.53
CA SER A 15 7.90 -10.67 3.76
C SER A 15 6.84 -9.90 4.53
N THR A 16 6.00 -10.57 5.33
CA THR A 16 4.94 -9.93 6.14
C THR A 16 5.45 -8.87 7.12
N LYS A 17 6.77 -8.82 7.40
CA LYS A 17 7.41 -7.74 8.17
C LYS A 17 7.35 -6.38 7.49
N LYS A 18 7.05 -6.32 6.19
CA LYS A 18 6.78 -5.07 5.47
C LYS A 18 5.42 -4.46 5.84
N ILE A 19 4.49 -5.24 6.41
CA ILE A 19 3.16 -4.76 6.81
C ILE A 19 3.28 -4.04 8.15
N ILE A 20 3.10 -2.72 8.15
CA ILE A 20 3.17 -1.85 9.33
C ILE A 20 1.80 -1.20 9.55
N LEU A 21 0.99 -1.80 10.43
CA LEU A 21 -0.35 -1.30 10.76
C LEU A 21 -0.36 -0.23 11.85
N ASN A 22 0.71 -0.17 12.65
CA ASN A 22 0.83 0.86 13.69
C ASN A 22 1.32 2.17 13.05
N GLU A 23 0.48 3.20 13.06
CA GLU A 23 0.78 4.51 12.48
C GLU A 23 2.05 5.16 13.04
N HIS A 24 2.27 5.02 14.35
CA HIS A 24 3.46 5.58 15.00
C HIS A 24 4.73 4.85 14.56
N GLU A 25 4.68 3.52 14.46
CA GLU A 25 5.78 2.73 13.92
C GLU A 25 6.08 3.08 12.46
N LEU A 26 5.05 3.18 11.61
CA LEU A 26 5.21 3.56 10.21
C LEU A 26 5.85 4.94 10.09
N LYS A 27 5.36 5.91 10.85
CA LYS A 27 5.92 7.27 10.89
C LYS A 27 7.39 7.27 11.28
N LEU A 28 7.77 6.50 12.30
CA LEU A 28 9.17 6.39 12.73
C LEU A 28 10.05 5.75 11.67
N LYS A 29 9.58 4.70 10.99
CA LYS A 29 10.32 4.04 9.90
C LYS A 29 10.53 4.98 8.71
N VAL A 30 9.46 5.65 8.27
CA VAL A 30 9.53 6.65 7.18
C VAL A 30 10.48 7.78 7.55
N PHE A 31 10.37 8.34 8.75
CA PHE A 31 11.27 9.38 9.23
C PHE A 31 12.73 8.91 9.26
N ALA A 32 13.00 7.69 9.72
CA ALA A 32 14.35 7.13 9.75
C ALA A 32 14.93 6.98 8.33
N CYS A 33 14.14 6.52 7.35
CA CYS A 33 14.56 6.45 5.95
C CYS A 33 14.94 7.85 5.42
N GLN A 34 14.08 8.84 5.65
CA GLN A 34 14.33 10.22 5.21
C GLN A 34 15.55 10.83 5.90
N ALA A 35 15.74 10.58 7.21
CA ALA A 35 16.90 11.05 7.96
C ALA A 35 18.22 10.43 7.48
N LEU A 36 18.16 9.23 6.88
CA LEU A 36 19.30 8.58 6.22
C LEU A 36 19.49 9.04 4.76
N GLY A 37 18.67 9.97 4.27
CA GLY A 37 18.76 10.56 2.94
C GLY A 37 18.00 9.79 1.85
N ALA A 38 17.20 8.78 2.20
CA ALA A 38 16.36 8.07 1.24
C ALA A 38 15.11 8.90 0.88
N LYS A 39 14.77 8.94 -0.40
CA LYS A 39 13.56 9.60 -0.91
C LYS A 39 12.36 8.67 -0.79
N VAL A 40 11.37 9.04 0.02
CA VAL A 40 10.19 8.21 0.29
C VAL A 40 9.06 8.54 -0.67
N VAL A 41 8.54 7.52 -1.35
CA VAL A 41 7.39 7.59 -2.25
C VAL A 41 6.19 6.94 -1.59
N LEU A 42 5.03 7.58 -1.70
CA LEU A 42 3.74 7.04 -1.28
C LEU A 42 2.81 6.87 -2.49
N THR A 43 2.10 5.76 -2.53
CA THR A 43 0.89 5.59 -3.35
C THR A 43 -0.18 4.88 -2.51
N ILE A 44 -1.44 5.18 -2.77
CA ILE A 44 -2.59 4.57 -2.08
C ILE A 44 -3.51 3.94 -3.12
N GLY A 45 -4.20 2.86 -2.76
CA GLY A 45 -5.23 2.27 -3.59
C GLY A 45 -5.90 1.06 -2.97
N SER A 46 -6.92 0.53 -3.66
CA SER A 46 -7.65 -0.64 -3.15
C SER A 46 -6.90 -1.96 -3.35
N TRP A 47 -6.05 -2.09 -4.37
CA TRP A 47 -5.29 -3.32 -4.69
C TRP A 47 -6.10 -4.62 -4.70
N ASP A 48 -7.38 -4.54 -5.12
CA ASP A 48 -8.37 -5.61 -4.98
C ASP A 48 -8.02 -6.85 -5.83
N LEU A 49 -8.43 -6.87 -7.10
CA LEU A 49 -8.01 -7.91 -8.04
C LEU A 49 -6.59 -7.60 -8.55
N LEU A 50 -5.58 -7.81 -7.69
CA LEU A 50 -4.19 -7.53 -8.02
C LEU A 50 -3.79 -8.26 -9.31
N HIS A 51 -3.30 -7.49 -10.30
CA HIS A 51 -2.98 -7.98 -11.63
C HIS A 51 -1.75 -7.24 -12.18
N ILE A 52 -1.27 -7.64 -13.36
CA ILE A 52 -0.04 -7.10 -13.96
C ILE A 52 -0.02 -5.57 -14.10
N GLY A 53 -1.17 -4.94 -14.36
CA GLY A 53 -1.31 -3.48 -14.36
C GLY A 53 -0.85 -2.82 -13.05
N HIS A 54 -1.32 -3.31 -11.89
CA HIS A 54 -0.88 -2.82 -10.58
C HIS A 54 0.61 -3.04 -10.35
N VAL A 55 1.14 -4.21 -10.74
CA VAL A 55 2.58 -4.49 -10.59
C VAL A 55 3.43 -3.52 -11.41
N ARG A 56 3.07 -3.29 -12.68
CA ARG A 56 3.75 -2.31 -13.55
C ARG A 56 3.64 -0.90 -12.99
N TYR A 57 2.47 -0.53 -12.47
CA TYR A 57 2.25 0.75 -11.81
C TYR A 57 3.16 0.92 -10.59
N LEU A 58 3.16 -0.03 -9.65
CA LEU A 58 3.99 0.04 -8.44
C LEU A 58 5.49 0.06 -8.75
N MET A 59 5.95 -0.70 -9.76
CA MET A 59 7.33 -0.60 -10.24
C MET A 59 7.65 0.78 -10.82
N LYS A 60 6.70 1.40 -11.53
CA LYS A 60 6.87 2.76 -12.05
C LYS A 60 6.89 3.80 -10.92
N VAL A 61 6.02 3.66 -9.92
CA VAL A 61 5.97 4.53 -8.73
C VAL A 61 7.29 4.44 -7.96
N GLN A 62 7.80 3.22 -7.74
CA GLN A 62 9.07 3.00 -7.05
C GLN A 62 10.23 3.74 -7.73
N SER A 63 10.23 3.88 -9.05
CA SER A 63 11.28 4.62 -9.78
C SER A 63 11.37 6.11 -9.45
N TYR A 64 10.43 6.67 -8.68
CA TYR A 64 10.45 8.08 -8.26
C TYR A 64 11.17 8.34 -6.93
N GLY A 65 11.69 7.31 -6.26
CA GLY A 65 12.47 7.41 -5.04
C GLY A 65 13.16 6.10 -4.66
N ASP A 66 13.52 5.97 -3.39
CA ASP A 66 14.33 4.85 -2.89
C ASP A 66 13.51 3.89 -2.04
N VAL A 67 12.45 4.39 -1.39
CA VAL A 67 11.58 3.62 -0.49
C VAL A 67 10.13 3.82 -0.91
N LEU A 68 9.43 2.72 -1.21
CA LEU A 68 8.02 2.74 -1.56
C LEU A 68 7.14 2.30 -0.39
N VAL A 69 6.31 3.24 0.09
CA VAL A 69 5.18 2.99 0.98
C VAL A 69 3.91 2.82 0.15
N VAL A 70 3.20 1.71 0.36
CA VAL A 70 1.91 1.44 -0.28
C VAL A 70 0.80 1.44 0.76
N GLY A 71 -0.12 2.40 0.65
CA GLY A 71 -1.36 2.41 1.41
C GLY A 71 -2.42 1.54 0.75
N THR A 72 -3.01 0.63 1.51
CA THR A 72 -4.10 -0.25 1.07
C THR A 72 -5.40 0.22 1.69
N ASP A 73 -6.36 0.64 0.87
CA ASP A 73 -7.64 1.12 1.37
C ASP A 73 -8.37 0.04 2.16
N SER A 74 -9.03 0.44 3.24
CA SER A 74 -9.83 -0.47 4.06
C SER A 74 -11.02 -1.04 3.30
N ASP A 75 -11.56 -2.19 3.74
CA ASP A 75 -12.79 -2.73 3.13
C ASP A 75 -13.96 -1.73 3.23
N ARG A 76 -14.03 -0.95 4.33
CA ARG A 76 -15.03 0.10 4.53
C ARG A 76 -14.85 1.23 3.52
N ALA A 77 -13.65 1.75 3.37
CA ALA A 77 -13.35 2.84 2.44
C ALA A 77 -13.67 2.44 1.01
N VAL A 78 -13.24 1.25 0.58
CA VAL A 78 -13.50 0.76 -0.78
C VAL A 78 -15.00 0.62 -1.07
N LYS A 79 -15.81 0.18 -0.11
CA LYS A 79 -17.28 0.12 -0.27
C LYS A 79 -17.89 1.50 -0.52
N LEU A 80 -17.42 2.53 0.18
CA LEU A 80 -17.96 3.88 0.06
C LEU A 80 -17.81 4.46 -1.35
N TYR A 81 -16.69 4.21 -2.03
CA TYR A 81 -16.43 4.81 -3.35
C TYR A 81 -16.55 3.84 -4.54
N LYS A 82 -16.54 2.51 -4.33
CA LYS A 82 -16.75 1.49 -5.39
C LYS A 82 -18.08 0.73 -5.25
N GLY A 83 -18.83 0.95 -4.18
CA GLY A 83 -20.10 0.28 -3.88
C GLY A 83 -19.96 -0.99 -3.04
N GLU A 84 -21.09 -1.44 -2.47
CA GLU A 84 -21.18 -2.52 -1.47
C GLU A 84 -20.57 -3.87 -1.87
N TYR A 85 -20.46 -4.15 -3.18
CA TYR A 85 -19.92 -5.40 -3.70
C TYR A 85 -18.40 -5.37 -3.92
N ARG A 86 -17.72 -4.30 -3.48
CA ARG A 86 -16.26 -4.15 -3.52
C ARG A 86 -15.74 -3.82 -2.12
N PRO A 87 -14.53 -4.27 -1.75
CA PRO A 87 -13.61 -5.09 -2.53
C PRO A 87 -14.09 -6.56 -2.61
N ILE A 88 -13.58 -7.30 -3.59
CA ILE A 88 -13.82 -8.75 -3.69
C ILE A 88 -12.89 -9.51 -2.74
N ILE A 89 -11.64 -9.05 -2.65
CA ILE A 89 -10.62 -9.65 -1.81
C ILE A 89 -10.55 -8.88 -0.47
N PRO A 90 -10.58 -9.56 0.69
CA PRO A 90 -10.51 -8.90 1.99
C PRO A 90 -9.23 -8.09 2.19
N GLU A 91 -9.31 -7.03 2.99
CA GLU A 91 -8.19 -6.13 3.32
C GLU A 91 -6.90 -6.86 3.69
N SER A 92 -6.98 -7.86 4.58
CA SER A 92 -5.81 -8.62 5.04
C SER A 92 -5.09 -9.33 3.90
N GLU A 93 -5.83 -9.88 2.95
CA GLU A 93 -5.26 -10.59 1.80
C GLU A 93 -4.66 -9.60 0.80
N ARG A 94 -5.30 -8.44 0.60
CA ARG A 94 -4.77 -7.37 -0.26
C ARG A 94 -3.45 -6.81 0.28
N LEU A 95 -3.38 -6.55 1.58
CA LEU A 95 -2.14 -6.16 2.27
C LEU A 95 -1.02 -7.18 2.02
N GLU A 96 -1.33 -8.48 2.17
CA GLU A 96 -0.36 -9.55 2.00
C GLU A 96 0.11 -9.69 0.54
N MET A 97 -0.82 -9.65 -0.42
CA MET A 97 -0.49 -9.71 -1.85
C MET A 97 0.45 -8.58 -2.29
N VAL A 98 0.18 -7.34 -1.85
CA VAL A 98 1.02 -6.17 -2.16
C VAL A 98 2.40 -6.29 -1.50
N CYS A 99 2.44 -6.78 -0.26
CA CYS A 99 3.66 -6.97 0.51
C CYS A 99 4.68 -7.90 -0.17
N TYR A 100 4.23 -8.92 -0.89
CA TYR A 100 5.11 -9.83 -1.63
C TYR A 100 5.77 -9.22 -2.87
N LEU A 101 5.36 -8.03 -3.31
CA LEU A 101 6.01 -7.36 -4.42
C LEU A 101 7.39 -6.83 -4.00
N SER A 102 8.41 -7.16 -4.78
CA SER A 102 9.80 -6.82 -4.46
C SER A 102 10.07 -5.31 -4.45
N CYS A 103 9.31 -4.54 -5.22
CA CYS A 103 9.40 -3.08 -5.29
C CYS A 103 8.75 -2.35 -4.11
N VAL A 104 8.09 -3.07 -3.19
CA VAL A 104 7.37 -2.49 -2.05
C VAL A 104 8.19 -2.69 -0.78
N ASP A 105 8.42 -1.61 -0.04
CA ASP A 105 9.20 -1.62 1.21
C ASP A 105 8.29 -1.66 2.45
N PHE A 106 7.23 -0.84 2.45
CA PHE A 106 6.25 -0.80 3.52
C PHE A 106 4.83 -0.86 2.97
N VAL A 107 3.97 -1.61 3.65
CA VAL A 107 2.54 -1.68 3.37
C VAL A 107 1.77 -1.29 4.62
N THR A 108 0.73 -0.47 4.48
CA THR A 108 -0.14 -0.09 5.59
C THR A 108 -1.60 -0.07 5.16
N THR A 109 -2.52 -0.04 6.13
CA THR A 109 -3.95 0.12 5.87
C THR A 109 -4.31 1.61 5.87
N VAL A 110 -5.31 1.98 5.06
CA VAL A 110 -5.77 3.36 4.92
C VAL A 110 -7.28 3.38 5.03
N ASP A 111 -7.79 3.97 6.12
CA ASP A 111 -9.22 4.19 6.32
C ASP A 111 -9.53 5.69 6.33
N ASP A 112 -9.29 6.33 5.18
CA ASP A 112 -9.16 7.78 5.02
C ASP A 112 -10.46 8.47 4.54
N VAL A 113 -11.48 7.69 4.20
CA VAL A 113 -12.72 8.21 3.61
C VAL A 113 -13.78 8.42 4.69
N ASP A 114 -14.34 9.63 4.80
CA ASP A 114 -15.44 9.89 5.73
C ASP A 114 -16.77 9.25 5.28
N GLU A 115 -17.81 9.33 6.10
CA GLU A 115 -19.12 8.76 5.78
C GLU A 115 -19.77 9.37 4.52
N GLN A 116 -19.31 10.54 4.09
CA GLN A 116 -19.78 11.22 2.88
C GLN A 116 -18.94 10.88 1.65
N GLY A 117 -17.95 10.00 1.76
CA GLY A 117 -17.08 9.63 0.65
C GLY A 117 -15.93 10.61 0.40
N LYS A 118 -15.64 11.52 1.35
CA LYS A 118 -14.60 12.55 1.20
C LYS A 118 -13.25 12.04 1.70
N TRP A 119 -12.19 12.28 0.92
CA TRP A 119 -10.83 11.96 1.31
C TRP A 119 -10.33 12.93 2.38
N GLN A 120 -9.69 12.38 3.41
CA GLN A 120 -9.10 13.13 4.50
C GLN A 120 -7.60 13.33 4.32
N TYR A 121 -6.87 12.51 3.58
CA TYR A 121 -5.40 12.54 3.44
C TYR A 121 -4.64 12.39 4.79
N SER A 122 -5.16 11.58 5.72
CA SER A 122 -4.56 11.33 7.03
C SER A 122 -3.17 10.72 6.91
N LEU A 123 -2.98 9.73 6.04
CA LEU A 123 -1.69 9.07 5.86
C LEU A 123 -0.63 10.04 5.29
N LEU A 124 -0.99 10.87 4.31
CA LEU A 124 -0.09 11.89 3.76
C LEU A 124 0.37 12.86 4.86
N ARG A 125 -0.55 13.31 5.73
CA ARG A 125 -0.22 14.20 6.85
C ARG A 125 0.63 13.52 7.92
N LEU A 126 0.39 12.22 8.14
CA LEU A 126 1.08 11.42 9.15
C LEU A 126 2.56 11.22 8.80
N ILE A 127 2.84 10.73 7.59
CA ILE A 127 4.19 10.28 7.20
C ILE A 127 4.95 11.31 6.37
N ARG A 128 4.27 12.28 5.74
CA ARG A 128 4.87 13.35 4.93
C ARG A 128 5.90 12.82 3.92
N PRO A 129 5.46 12.02 2.93
CA PRO A 129 6.35 11.45 1.93
C PRO A 129 6.97 12.57 1.06
N ASP A 130 8.12 12.30 0.46
CA ASP A 130 8.76 13.22 -0.48
C ASP A 130 8.01 13.30 -1.81
N VAL A 131 7.36 12.21 -2.21
CA VAL A 131 6.54 12.13 -3.42
C VAL A 131 5.27 11.35 -3.11
N PHE A 132 4.12 11.90 -3.51
CA PHE A 132 2.85 11.18 -3.56
C PHE A 132 2.46 10.95 -5.02
N VAL A 133 2.16 9.70 -5.38
CA VAL A 133 1.73 9.32 -6.73
C VAL A 133 0.31 8.81 -6.67
N ALA A 134 -0.55 9.39 -7.49
CA ALA A 134 -1.92 8.97 -7.70
C ALA A 134 -2.18 8.76 -9.20
N VAL A 135 -3.21 7.98 -9.51
CA VAL A 135 -3.74 7.88 -10.88
C VAL A 135 -4.77 8.99 -11.07
N GLU A 136 -4.85 9.53 -12.28
CA GLU A 136 -5.90 10.45 -12.70
C GLU A 136 -7.28 9.88 -12.32
N ASP A 137 -8.22 10.75 -11.93
CA ASP A 137 -9.57 10.40 -11.45
C ASP A 137 -9.66 9.56 -10.16
N SER A 138 -8.54 9.27 -9.46
CA SER A 138 -8.57 8.55 -8.17
C SER A 138 -9.03 9.41 -7.00
N TYR A 139 -8.84 10.72 -7.12
CA TYR A 139 -9.19 11.73 -6.12
C TYR A 139 -10.01 12.83 -6.81
N PRO A 140 -11.01 13.41 -6.11
CA PRO A 140 -11.80 14.50 -6.66
C PRO A 140 -10.89 15.66 -7.09
N PRO A 141 -11.09 16.27 -8.28
CA PRO A 141 -10.28 17.39 -8.74
C PRO A 141 -10.28 18.56 -7.75
N GLU A 142 -11.38 18.78 -7.04
CA GLU A 142 -11.47 19.79 -5.97
C GLU A 142 -10.65 19.50 -4.70
N GLN A 143 -10.05 18.31 -4.59
CA GLN A 143 -9.26 17.86 -3.43
C GLN A 143 -7.78 17.59 -3.75
N CYS A 144 -7.37 17.71 -5.02
CA CYS A 144 -5.98 17.57 -5.47
C CYS A 144 -5.25 18.91 -5.60
#